data_AF-A0A963Z782-F1
#
_entry.id   AF-A0A963Z782-F1
#
_cell.length_a   1.000
_cell.length_b   1.000
_cell.length_c   1.000
_cell.angle_alpha   90.00
_cell.angle_beta   90.00
_cell.angle_gamma   90.00
#
_symmetry.space_group_name_H-M   'P 1'
#
loop_
_entity.id
_entity.type
_entity.pdbx_description
1 polymer ?
#
loop_
_entity_poly.entity_id
_entity_poly.type
_entity_poly.pdbx_seq_one_letter_code
_entity_poly.pdbx_strand_id
1 'polypeptide(L)' 'MKLHLAEIAATVAPGAHAALLLDQAGWHGSNALLVPPNITLMPLPSKCPELNPVENIWQFMHDNVSLR' A
#
# COMPACT_ATOMS: atom_id res chain seq x y z
N MET A 1 -1.20 4.81 9.06
CA MET A 1 -1.78 5.17 7.75
C MET A 1 -1.97 6.66 7.53
N LYS A 2 -2.65 7.42 8.41
CA LYS A 2 -2.98 8.84 8.14
C LYS A 2 -1.79 9.71 7.70
N LEU A 3 -0.69 9.70 8.45
CA LEU A 3 0.51 10.46 8.08
C LEU A 3 1.14 9.97 6.76
N HIS A 4 1.07 8.66 6.51
CA HIS A 4 1.60 8.07 5.29
C HIS A 4 0.78 8.48 4.05
N LEU A 5 -0.56 8.47 4.15
CA LEU A 5 -1.41 8.97 3.06
C LEU A 5 -1.20 10.46 2.80
N ALA A 6 -0.97 11.26 3.86
CA ALA A 6 -0.65 12.68 3.71
C ALA A 6 0.68 12.89 2.94
N GLU A 7 1.71 12.11 3.28
CA GLU A 7 3.00 12.15 2.59
C GLU A 7 2.88 11.72 1.12
N ILE A 8 2.17 10.61 0.85
CA ILE A 8 1.92 10.18 -0.53
C ILE A 8 1.16 11.28 -1.28
N ALA A 9 0.09 11.83 -0.71
CA ALA A 9 -0.70 12.86 -1.37
C ALA A 9 0.11 14.12 -1.70
N ALA A 10 1.08 14.49 -0.86
CA ALA A 10 1.97 15.62 -1.10
C ALA A 10 3.00 15.38 -2.21
N THR A 11 3.31 14.11 -2.50
CA THR A 11 4.31 13.70 -3.50
C THR A 11 3.70 13.30 -4.85
N VAL A 12 2.37 13.12 -4.93
CA VAL A 12 1.68 12.93 -6.21
C VAL A 12 1.88 14.15 -7.11
N ALA A 13 2.34 13.91 -8.34
CA ALA A 13 2.59 14.97 -9.30
C ALA A 13 1.31 15.79 -9.62
N PRO A 14 1.42 17.10 -9.93
CA PRO A 14 0.28 17.91 -10.32
C PRO A 14 -0.49 17.30 -11.50
N GLY A 15 -1.81 17.20 -11.37
CA GLY A 15 -2.68 16.59 -12.39
C GLY A 15 -2.72 15.06 -12.41
N ALA A 16 -1.96 14.38 -11.55
CA ALA A 16 -2.00 12.94 -11.38
C ALA A 16 -2.89 12.49 -10.21
N HIS A 17 -3.25 11.20 -10.20
CA HIS A 17 -4.03 10.55 -9.14
C HIS A 17 -3.35 9.25 -8.74
N ALA A 18 -3.20 9.01 -7.44
CA ALA A 18 -2.58 7.78 -6.96
C ALA A 18 -3.62 6.69 -6.70
N ALA A 19 -3.37 5.50 -7.23
CA ALA A 19 -4.12 4.30 -6.89
C ALA A 19 -3.23 3.40 -6.03
N LEU A 20 -3.58 3.24 -4.75
CA LEU A 20 -2.78 2.50 -3.77
C LEU A 20 -3.34 1.11 -3.57
N LEU A 21 -2.58 0.09 -3.95
CA LEU A 21 -2.91 -1.31 -3.66
C LEU A 21 -2.66 -1.59 -2.17
N LEU A 22 -3.63 -2.23 -1.52
CA LEU A 22 -3.59 -2.55 -0.10
C LEU A 22 -3.94 -4.02 0.12
N ASP A 23 -3.23 -4.69 1.03
CA ASP A 23 -3.69 -5.95 1.60
C ASP A 23 -4.85 -5.71 2.59
N GLN A 24 -5.33 -6.77 3.22
CA GLN A 24 -6.44 -6.72 4.18
C GLN A 24 -6.00 -6.45 5.63
N ALA A 25 -4.88 -5.75 5.87
CA ALA A 25 -4.50 -5.38 7.23
C ALA A 25 -5.62 -4.54 7.90
N GLY A 26 -5.98 -4.87 9.14
CA GLY A 26 -7.19 -4.30 9.78
C GLY A 26 -7.22 -2.77 9.89
N TRP A 27 -6.06 -2.12 9.84
CA TRP A 27 -5.94 -0.66 9.88
C TRP A 27 -6.12 0.03 8.51
N HIS A 28 -6.22 -0.74 7.42
CA HIS A 28 -6.53 -0.24 6.07
C HIS A 28 -8.02 0.13 5.90
N GLY A 29 -8.92 -0.59 6.59
CA GLY A 29 -10.37 -0.40 6.50
C GLY A 29 -10.99 0.43 7.63
N SER A 30 -10.19 1.18 8.39
CA SER A 30 -10.71 1.97 9.51
C SER A 30 -11.65 3.09 9.03
N ASN A 31 -12.87 3.13 9.56
CA ASN A 31 -13.84 4.21 9.27
C ASN A 31 -13.35 5.61 9.68
N ALA A 32 -12.35 5.69 10.56
CA ALA A 32 -11.75 6.94 10.98
C ALA A 32 -10.61 7.41 10.06
N LEU A 33 -10.25 6.62 9.04
CA LEU A 33 -9.18 6.95 8.11
C LEU A 33 -9.66 7.99 7.09
N LEU A 34 -9.02 9.16 7.11
CA LEU A 34 -9.23 10.20 6.11
C LEU A 34 -8.33 9.94 4.90
N VAL A 35 -8.94 9.69 3.74
CA VAL A 35 -8.23 9.49 2.47
C VAL A 35 -8.18 10.82 1.71
N PRO A 36 -6.98 11.31 1.32
CA PRO A 36 -6.84 12.51 0.50
C PRO A 36 -7.57 12.37 -0.85
N PRO A 37 -8.10 13.47 -1.42
CA PRO A 37 -8.95 13.42 -2.62
C PRO A 37 -8.21 12.96 -3.89
N ASN A 38 -6.88 13.06 -3.92
CA ASN A 38 -6.02 12.62 -5.02
C ASN A 38 -5.50 11.17 -4.85
N ILE A 39 -6.12 10.40 -3.95
CA ILE A 39 -5.79 9.00 -3.67
C ILE A 39 -7.04 8.14 -3.73
N THR A 40 -6.94 6.99 -4.41
CA THR A 40 -7.90 5.89 -4.30
C THR A 40 -7.22 4.69 -3.67
N LEU A 41 -7.84 4.12 -2.63
CA LEU A 41 -7.40 2.87 -2.03
C LEU A 41 -8.02 1.69 -2.81
N MET A 42 -7.18 0.76 -3.26
CA MET A 42 -7.54 -0.43 -4.02
C MET A 42 -7.25 -1.68 -3.18
N PRO A 43 -8.21 -2.15 -2.36
CA PRO A 43 -8.03 -3.35 -1.55
C PRO A 43 -7.95 -4.60 -2.41
N LEU A 44 -6.94 -5.43 -2.17
CA LEU A 44 -6.82 -6.76 -2.75
C LEU A 44 -7.80 -7.74 -2.09
N PRO A 45 -8.24 -8.81 -2.80
CA PRO A 45 -9.01 -9.88 -2.20
C PRO A 45 -8.31 -10.50 -0.98
N SER A 46 -9.10 -10.95 0.00
CA SER A 46 -8.56 -11.57 1.20
C SER A 46 -7.80 -12.85 0.86
N LYS A 47 -6.65 -13.03 1.51
CA LYS A 47 -5.77 -14.21 1.38
C LYS A 47 -5.25 -14.46 -0.04
N CYS A 48 -5.06 -13.40 -0.83
CA CYS A 48 -4.45 -13.44 -2.16
C CYS A 48 -3.08 -12.75 -2.19
N PRO A 49 -2.06 -13.25 -1.46
CA PRO A 49 -0.71 -12.66 -1.46
C PRO A 49 -0.08 -12.65 -2.87
N GLU A 50 -0.45 -13.59 -3.75
CA GLU A 50 0.01 -13.66 -5.14
C GLU A 50 -0.37 -12.44 -5.99
N LEU A 51 -1.35 -11.65 -5.56
CA LEU A 51 -1.76 -10.41 -6.21
C LEU A 51 -1.04 -9.17 -5.66
N ASN A 52 -0.29 -9.30 -4.56
CA ASN A 52 0.49 -8.22 -3.98
C ASN A 52 1.93 -8.25 -4.53
N PRO A 53 2.31 -7.33 -5.44
CA PRO A 53 3.65 -7.35 -6.03
C PRO A 53 4.78 -7.15 -5.01
N VAL A 54 4.46 -6.59 -3.84
CA VAL A 54 5.42 -6.39 -2.75
C VAL A 54 5.90 -7.75 -2.19
N GLU A 55 5.11 -8.82 -2.27
CA GLU A 55 5.54 -10.16 -1.84
C GLU A 55 6.75 -10.67 -2.64
N ASN A 56 6.85 -10.32 -3.93
CA ASN A 56 8.01 -10.68 -4.74
C ASN A 56 9.29 -9.98 -4.25
N ILE A 57 9.16 -8.73 -3.79
CA ILE A 57 10.28 -7.96 -3.22
C ILE A 57 10.69 -8.60 -1.89
N TRP A 58 9.72 -8.97 -1.04
CA TRP A 58 10.01 -9.65 0.22
C TRP A 58 10.68 -11.00 0.02
N GLN A 59 10.21 -11.81 -0.93
CA GLN A 59 10.83 -13.08 -1.26
C GLN A 59 12.27 -12.87 -1.73
N PHE A 60 12.49 -11.90 -2.62
CA PHE A 60 13.85 -11.54 -3.05
C PHE A 60 14.74 -11.15 -1.86
N MET A 61 14.25 -10.27 -0.96
CA MET A 61 15.01 -9.88 0.22
C MET A 61 15.29 -11.07 1.14
N HIS A 62 14.30 -11.92 1.39
CA HIS A 62 14.46 -13.11 2.21
C HIS A 62 15.57 -14.02 1.66
N ASP A 63 15.57 -14.26 0.35
CA ASP A 63 16.52 -15.16 -0.30
C ASP A 63 17.96 -14.60 -0.36
N ASN A 64 18.11 -13.27 -0.28
CA ASN A 64 19.40 -12.59 -0.48
C ASN A 64 19.96 -11.86 0.74
N VAL A 65 19.14 -11.57 1.75
CA VAL A 65 19.50 -10.76 2.93
C VAL A 65 19.42 -11.57 4.23
N SER A 66 18.65 -12.66 4.27
CA SER A 66 18.67 -13.54 5.44
C SER A 66 20.09 -14.08 5.61
N LEU A 67 20.72 -13.72 6.73
CA LEU A 67 22.09 -14.11 7.08
C LEU A 67 22.23 -15.62 6.88
N ARG A 68 22.98 -16.00 5.84
CA ARG A 68 23.81 -17.19 5.92
C ARG A 68 24.97 -16.91 6.86
#